data_AF-A0AAD1IHR5-F1
#
_entry.id   AF-A0AAD1IHR5-F1
#
_cell.length_a   1.000
_cell.length_b   1.000
_cell.length_c   1.000
_cell.angle_alpha   90.00
_cell.angle_beta   90.00
_cell.angle_gamma   90.00
#
_symmetry.space_group_name_H-M   'P 1'
#
loop_
_entity.id
_entity.type
_entity.pdbx_description
1 polymer ?
#
loop_
_entity_poly.entity_id
_entity_poly.type
_entity_poly.pdbx_seq_one_letter_code
_entity_poly.pdbx_strand_id
1 'polypeptide(L)'
;MTNIRKALIRGILLSAFGAAFALVPMFMSSATASADTVNWDAIAQCESGGNWSTNTGNGHFGGLQFKPATWASHGGRGNPATASRGEQIRVAERVLANQGLKAWPKCGPRGVAASAAVWNAPQAPRAAVPAAAPRPATGCAAVRPGSVLGIVDLKQLCSTVLSPLGAFTPQR
;
A
#
# COMPACT_ATOMS: atom_id res chain seq x y z
N MET A 1 -16.44 34.11 72.44
CA MET A 1 -16.80 35.37 71.75
C MET A 1 -16.87 35.09 70.25
N THR A 2 -18.11 34.90 69.77
CA THR A 2 -18.65 35.39 68.48
C THR A 2 -17.86 35.08 67.20
N ASN A 3 -18.32 34.24 66.25
CA ASN A 3 -19.53 34.45 65.44
C ASN A 3 -19.92 33.22 64.60
N ILE A 4 -20.89 32.45 65.11
CA ILE A 4 -21.62 31.35 64.42
C ILE A 4 -22.78 31.94 63.60
N ARG A 5 -22.52 32.81 62.62
CA ARG A 5 -23.61 33.51 61.88
C ARG A 5 -23.38 33.74 60.37
N LYS A 6 -22.64 32.86 59.70
CA LYS A 6 -22.62 32.82 58.22
C LYS A 6 -22.63 31.39 57.68
N ALA A 7 -23.42 30.53 58.30
CA ALA A 7 -24.08 29.46 57.56
C ALA A 7 -25.42 30.05 57.07
N LEU A 8 -25.89 29.58 55.91
CA LEU A 8 -27.13 29.97 55.22
C LEU A 8 -26.96 31.19 54.31
N ILE A 9 -26.61 30.91 53.05
CA ILE A 9 -27.41 31.24 51.85
C ILE A 9 -26.55 30.88 50.62
N ARG A 10 -27.10 29.98 49.78
CA ARG A 10 -26.59 29.41 48.50
C ARG A 10 -25.93 28.03 48.61
N GLY A 11 -26.73 27.07 49.04
CA GLY A 11 -26.63 25.71 48.52
C GLY A 11 -27.23 25.60 47.10
N ILE A 12 -27.12 24.39 46.55
CA ILE A 12 -27.76 23.88 45.32
C ILE A 12 -26.97 24.35 44.08
N LEU A 13 -26.19 23.50 43.39
CA LEU A 13 -26.59 22.27 42.71
C LEU A 13 -25.41 21.28 42.60
N LEU A 14 -25.55 20.09 43.22
CA LEU A 14 -24.92 18.88 42.68
C LEU A 14 -25.66 18.56 41.37
N SER A 15 -25.06 18.89 40.23
CA SER A 15 -25.46 18.32 38.95
C SER A 15 -24.65 17.06 38.68
N ALA A 16 -25.20 15.93 39.11
CA ALA A 16 -24.82 14.62 38.61
C ALA A 16 -25.23 14.54 37.12
N PHE A 17 -24.32 14.96 36.23
CA PHE A 17 -24.43 14.66 34.81
C PHE A 17 -23.73 13.32 34.51
N GLY A 18 -24.55 12.29 34.38
CA GLY A 18 -24.45 11.34 33.28
C GLY A 18 -23.25 10.41 33.24
N ALA A 19 -23.50 9.16 33.63
CA ALA A 19 -22.78 8.01 33.11
C ALA A 19 -22.78 8.03 31.57
N ALA A 20 -21.59 8.10 30.95
CA ALA A 20 -21.24 7.51 29.65
C ALA A 20 -19.87 8.04 29.16
N PHE A 21 -18.76 7.61 29.78
CA PHE A 21 -17.49 7.54 29.04
C PHE A 21 -17.55 6.29 28.15
N ALA A 22 -18.34 6.41 27.09
CA ALA A 22 -18.42 5.43 26.02
C ALA A 22 -17.02 5.23 25.42
N LEU A 23 -16.67 3.95 25.28
CA LEU A 23 -15.58 3.38 24.48
C LEU A 23 -15.10 4.34 23.39
N VAL A 24 -14.01 5.07 23.64
CA VAL A 24 -13.23 5.68 22.57
C VAL A 24 -12.38 4.56 21.98
N PRO A 25 -12.64 4.08 20.76
CA PRO A 25 -11.67 3.23 20.09
C PRO A 25 -10.41 4.09 19.90
N MET A 26 -9.37 3.78 20.66
CA MET A 26 -8.01 4.19 20.30
C MET A 26 -7.68 3.47 18.99
N PHE A 27 -8.09 4.07 17.87
CA PHE A 27 -7.49 3.76 16.58
C PHE A 27 -6.05 4.28 16.65
N MET A 28 -5.12 3.44 17.12
CA MET A 28 -3.73 3.59 16.74
C MET A 28 -3.69 3.43 15.22
N SER A 29 -3.76 4.54 14.50
CA SER A 29 -3.16 4.61 13.18
C SER A 29 -1.68 4.34 13.40
N SER A 30 -1.24 3.12 13.09
CA SER A 30 0.13 2.88 12.71
C SER A 30 0.39 3.79 11.50
N ALA A 31 0.84 5.01 11.77
CA ALA A 31 1.52 5.80 10.76
C ALA A 31 2.66 4.90 10.27
N THR A 32 2.53 4.37 9.06
CA THR A 32 3.67 3.73 8.41
C THR A 32 4.79 4.75 8.49
N ALA A 33 5.92 4.40 9.08
CA ALA A 33 7.08 5.26 9.10
C ALA A 33 7.55 5.39 7.65
N SER A 34 6.98 6.33 6.89
CA SER A 34 7.51 6.73 5.60
C SER A 34 8.78 7.53 5.88
N ALA A 35 9.87 6.81 6.13
CA ALA A 35 11.22 7.33 6.09
C ALA A 35 11.70 7.57 4.64
N ASP A 36 10.79 7.61 3.67
CA ASP A 36 11.06 7.93 2.27
C ASP A 36 11.31 9.43 2.10
N THR A 37 12.39 9.91 2.72
CA THR A 37 12.98 11.23 2.40
C THR A 37 13.38 11.32 0.93
N VAL A 38 13.52 10.18 0.25
CA VAL A 38 13.94 10.06 -1.15
C VAL A 38 13.01 9.14 -1.92
N ASN A 39 12.45 9.63 -3.02
CA ASN A 39 11.64 8.84 -3.93
C ASN A 39 12.56 8.06 -4.88
N TRP A 40 12.76 6.78 -4.58
CA TRP A 40 13.64 5.89 -5.35
C TRP A 40 13.12 5.61 -6.76
N ASP A 41 11.81 5.64 -7.00
CA ASP A 41 11.27 5.48 -8.36
C ASP A 41 11.62 6.67 -9.24
N ALA A 42 11.56 7.89 -8.70
CA ALA A 42 11.97 9.08 -9.44
C ALA A 42 13.46 9.06 -9.79
N ILE A 43 14.30 8.48 -8.92
CA ILE A 43 15.72 8.24 -9.21
C ILE A 43 15.86 7.16 -10.28
N ALA A 44 15.20 6.02 -10.14
CA ALA A 44 15.27 4.94 -11.11
C ALA A 44 14.75 5.36 -12.50
N GLN A 45 13.73 6.22 -12.55
CA GLN A 45 13.22 6.81 -13.78
C GLN A 45 14.28 7.66 -14.48
N CYS A 46 15.11 8.36 -13.72
CA CYS A 46 16.19 9.17 -14.24
C CYS A 46 17.43 8.33 -14.63
N GLU A 47 17.75 7.30 -13.86
CA GLU A 47 18.96 6.47 -14.04
C GLU A 47 18.79 5.40 -15.12
N SER A 48 17.66 4.68 -15.12
CA SER A 48 17.41 3.54 -16.02
C SER A 48 16.12 3.65 -16.83
N GLY A 49 15.43 4.79 -16.77
CA GLY A 49 14.10 4.93 -17.37
C GLY A 49 13.00 4.17 -16.61
N GLY A 50 13.27 3.75 -15.37
CA GLY A 50 12.33 3.02 -14.52
C GLY A 50 12.44 1.49 -14.64
N ASN A 51 13.39 0.99 -15.42
CA ASN A 51 13.62 -0.45 -15.56
C ASN A 51 14.53 -0.97 -14.44
N TRP A 52 13.93 -1.70 -13.51
CA TRP A 52 14.61 -2.29 -12.35
C TRP A 52 15.48 -3.51 -12.68
N SER A 53 15.31 -4.10 -13.86
CA SER A 53 16.08 -5.26 -14.32
C SER A 53 17.12 -4.88 -15.38
N THR A 54 17.49 -3.60 -15.44
CA THR A 54 18.44 -3.09 -16.44
C THR A 54 19.80 -3.75 -16.30
N ASN A 55 20.29 -4.31 -17.40
CA ASN A 55 21.64 -4.84 -17.52
C ASN A 55 22.13 -4.63 -18.96
N THR A 56 22.59 -3.41 -19.25
CA THR A 56 23.01 -2.99 -20.60
C THR A 56 24.49 -3.26 -20.88
N GLY A 57 25.21 -3.89 -19.96
CA GLY A 57 26.64 -4.17 -20.10
C GLY A 57 27.55 -2.95 -19.86
N ASN A 58 27.02 -1.83 -19.36
CA ASN A 58 27.79 -0.62 -19.04
C ASN A 58 28.48 -0.65 -17.66
N GLY A 59 28.53 -1.81 -17.00
CA GLY A 59 29.12 -2.00 -15.66
C GLY A 59 28.23 -1.54 -14.50
N HIS A 60 27.00 -1.13 -14.80
CA HIS A 60 25.97 -0.71 -13.84
C HIS A 60 24.73 -1.58 -13.99
N PHE A 61 24.04 -1.83 -12.88
CA PHE A 61 22.99 -2.84 -12.83
C PHE A 61 21.76 -2.35 -12.07
N GLY A 62 20.59 -2.78 -12.55
CA GLY A 62 19.30 -2.54 -11.92
C GLY A 62 18.73 -1.14 -12.15
N GLY A 63 17.67 -0.81 -11.42
CA GLY A 63 16.94 0.46 -11.58
C GLY A 63 17.74 1.68 -11.15
N LEU A 64 18.59 1.51 -10.14
CA LEU A 64 19.38 2.58 -9.56
C LEU A 64 20.82 2.60 -10.07
N GLN A 65 21.12 1.82 -11.12
CA GLN A 65 22.42 1.74 -11.78
C GLN A 65 23.58 1.46 -10.80
N PHE A 66 23.41 0.46 -9.93
CA PHE A 66 24.41 0.08 -8.93
C PHE A 66 25.68 -0.46 -9.58
N LYS A 67 26.84 -0.07 -9.03
CA LYS A 67 28.12 -0.77 -9.28
C LYS A 67 28.17 -2.05 -8.44
N PRO A 68 28.70 -3.18 -8.95
CA PRO A 68 28.81 -4.43 -8.19
C PRO A 68 29.56 -4.30 -6.87
N ALA A 69 30.64 -3.52 -6.85
CA ALA A 69 31.44 -3.29 -5.64
C ALA A 69 30.63 -2.57 -4.55
N THR A 70 29.87 -1.53 -4.92
CA THR A 70 28.98 -0.82 -3.99
C THR A 70 27.85 -1.74 -3.54
N TRP A 71 27.22 -2.48 -4.45
CA TRP A 71 26.17 -3.45 -4.11
C TRP A 71 26.62 -4.42 -3.03
N ALA A 72 27.77 -5.07 -3.24
CA ALA A 72 28.33 -6.02 -2.29
C ALA A 72 28.72 -5.38 -0.96
N SER A 73 29.35 -4.19 -1.00
CA SER A 73 29.79 -3.47 0.21
C SER A 73 28.63 -3.03 1.10
N HIS A 74 27.45 -2.82 0.51
CA HIS A 74 26.23 -2.43 1.22
C HIS A 74 25.27 -3.62 1.40
N GLY A 75 25.79 -4.84 1.46
CA GLY A 75 25.02 -6.04 1.84
C GLY A 75 24.10 -6.61 0.77
N GLY A 76 24.20 -6.14 -0.47
CA GLY A 76 23.57 -6.77 -1.61
C GLY A 76 24.30 -8.05 -2.02
N ARG A 77 23.56 -9.08 -2.45
CA ARG A 77 24.13 -10.34 -2.94
C ARG A 77 23.80 -10.54 -4.42
N GLY A 78 24.66 -11.26 -5.13
CA GLY A 78 24.47 -11.54 -6.56
C GLY A 78 24.47 -10.29 -7.43
N ASN A 79 23.71 -10.33 -8.54
CA ASN A 79 23.60 -9.23 -9.48
C ASN A 79 22.43 -8.29 -9.12
N PRO A 80 22.64 -6.97 -8.99
CA PRO A 80 21.56 -6.01 -8.71
C PRO A 80 20.40 -6.10 -9.70
N ALA A 81 20.66 -6.38 -10.98
CA ALA A 81 19.63 -6.48 -12.02
C ALA A 81 18.71 -7.69 -11.85
N THR A 82 19.16 -8.72 -11.11
CA THR A 82 18.35 -9.90 -10.76
C THR A 82 17.67 -9.74 -9.40
N ALA A 83 18.07 -8.75 -8.61
CA ALA A 83 17.49 -8.48 -7.30
C ALA A 83 16.13 -7.78 -7.45
N SER A 84 15.20 -8.08 -6.55
CA SER A 84 13.90 -7.42 -6.53
C SER A 84 14.06 -5.90 -6.32
N ARG A 85 13.10 -5.11 -6.83
CA ARG A 85 13.04 -3.65 -6.59
C ARG A 85 13.18 -3.31 -5.10
N GLY A 86 12.48 -4.02 -4.23
CA GLY A 86 12.53 -3.78 -2.79
C GLY A 86 13.88 -4.13 -2.15
N GLU A 87 14.65 -5.06 -2.73
CA GLU A 87 16.01 -5.32 -2.29
C GLU A 87 16.99 -4.27 -2.79
N GLN A 88 16.80 -3.79 -4.02
CA GLN A 88 17.57 -2.67 -4.56
C GLN A 88 17.39 -1.40 -3.72
N ILE A 89 16.16 -1.09 -3.33
CA ILE A 89 15.85 0.05 -2.45
C ILE A 89 16.47 -0.14 -1.06
N ARG A 90 16.37 -1.32 -0.46
CA ARG A 90 16.99 -1.59 0.85
C ARG A 90 18.51 -1.39 0.84
N VAL A 91 19.19 -1.78 -0.25
CA VAL A 91 20.62 -1.49 -0.42
C VAL A 91 20.84 0.00 -0.65
N ALA A 92 19.98 0.66 -1.42
CA ALA A 92 20.05 2.09 -1.70
C ALA A 92 19.94 2.94 -0.43
N GLU A 93 19.05 2.57 0.49
CA GLU A 93 18.89 3.21 1.79
C GLU A 93 20.16 3.09 2.64
N ARG A 94 20.84 1.92 2.61
CA ARG A 94 22.13 1.76 3.29
C ARG A 94 23.23 2.61 2.67
N VAL A 95 23.25 2.71 1.34
CA VAL A 95 24.17 3.62 0.63
C VAL A 95 23.86 5.07 0.99
N LEU A 96 22.59 5.45 1.05
CA LEU A 96 22.13 6.79 1.43
C LEU A 96 22.54 7.12 2.87
N ALA A 97 22.39 6.18 3.80
CA ALA A 97 22.81 6.36 5.19
C ALA A 97 24.33 6.56 5.33
N ASN A 98 25.12 5.88 4.49
CA ASN A 98 26.58 5.93 4.56
C ASN A 98 27.22 7.08 3.76
N GLN A 99 26.72 7.36 2.56
CA GLN A 99 27.33 8.30 1.60
C GLN A 99 26.47 9.54 1.33
N GLY A 100 25.20 9.52 1.75
CA GLY A 100 24.21 10.53 1.39
C GLY A 100 23.83 10.48 -0.08
N LEU A 101 23.08 11.49 -0.54
CA LEU A 101 22.63 11.62 -1.93
C LEU A 101 23.77 11.83 -2.94
N LYS A 102 25.01 12.01 -2.48
CA LYS A 102 26.20 12.13 -3.34
C LYS A 102 26.45 10.87 -4.19
N ALA A 103 25.90 9.73 -3.78
CA ALA A 103 25.91 8.51 -4.59
C ALA A 103 25.09 8.63 -5.88
N TRP A 104 24.11 9.54 -5.93
CA TRP A 104 23.29 9.86 -7.11
C TRP A 104 23.32 11.37 -7.41
N PRO A 105 24.44 11.94 -7.88
CA PRO A 105 24.57 13.39 -8.00
C PRO A 105 23.65 13.99 -9.09
N LYS A 106 23.35 13.25 -10.16
CA LYS A 106 22.53 13.72 -11.28
C LYS A 106 21.04 13.47 -11.09
N CYS A 107 20.67 12.34 -10.50
CA CYS A 107 19.28 11.91 -10.36
C CYS A 107 18.75 12.02 -8.92
N GLY A 108 19.62 12.06 -7.91
CA GLY A 108 19.26 12.21 -6.49
C GLY A 108 18.40 13.44 -6.18
N PRO A 109 18.68 14.64 -6.75
CA PRO A 109 17.82 15.81 -6.58
C PRO A 109 16.37 15.58 -7.06
N ARG A 110 16.16 14.76 -8.10
CA ARG A 110 14.80 14.39 -8.56
C ARG A 110 14.09 13.50 -7.54
N GLY A 111 14.81 12.60 -6.87
CA GLY A 111 14.27 11.79 -5.78
C GLY A 111 13.80 12.62 -4.59
N VAL A 112 14.59 13.62 -4.18
CA VAL A 112 14.22 14.53 -3.09
C VAL A 112 13.11 15.48 -3.49
N ALA A 113 13.17 16.05 -4.69
CA ALA A 113 12.12 16.93 -5.20
C ALA A 113 10.79 16.19 -5.34
N ALA A 114 10.81 14.95 -5.81
CA ALA A 114 9.63 14.10 -5.87
C ALA A 114 9.10 13.74 -4.48
N SER A 115 9.97 13.48 -3.50
CA SER A 115 9.54 13.31 -2.10
C SER A 115 8.91 14.59 -1.54
N ALA A 116 9.53 15.76 -1.76
CA ALA A 116 8.97 17.05 -1.34
C ALA A 116 7.63 17.36 -2.02
N ALA A 117 7.46 16.99 -3.29
CA ALA A 117 6.19 17.11 -3.99
C ALA A 117 5.10 16.21 -3.36
N VAL A 118 5.46 15.00 -2.91
CA VAL A 118 4.54 14.12 -2.18
C VAL A 118 4.12 14.72 -0.84
N TRP A 119 5.02 15.41 -0.13
CA TRP A 119 4.70 16.08 1.15
C TRP A 119 3.84 17.34 1.00
N ASN A 120 3.99 18.07 -0.10
CA ASN A 120 3.24 19.30 -0.36
C ASN A 120 1.95 19.07 -1.16
N ALA A 121 1.76 17.88 -1.73
CA ALA A 121 0.50 17.52 -2.35
C ALA A 121 -0.57 17.37 -1.26
N PRO A 122 -1.78 17.95 -1.43
CA PRO A 122 -2.93 17.54 -0.64
C PRO A 122 -3.02 16.03 -0.77
N GLN A 123 -2.95 15.31 0.35
CA GLN A 123 -3.21 13.88 0.36
C GLN A 123 -4.67 13.70 -0.05
N ALA A 124 -4.89 13.53 -1.36
CA ALA A 124 -6.10 12.89 -1.81
C ALA A 124 -6.17 11.59 -1.00
N PRO A 125 -7.31 11.29 -0.35
CA PRO A 125 -7.47 9.97 0.24
C PRO A 125 -7.08 8.99 -0.85
N ARG A 126 -6.14 8.07 -0.56
CA ARG A 126 -5.94 6.91 -1.42
C ARG A 126 -7.32 6.29 -1.49
N ALA A 127 -8.06 6.59 -2.56
CA ALA A 127 -9.21 5.83 -2.93
C ALA A 127 -8.66 4.42 -2.94
N ALA A 128 -9.18 3.58 -2.03
CA ALA A 128 -8.98 2.16 -2.13
C ALA A 128 -9.18 1.86 -3.61
N VAL A 129 -8.18 1.29 -4.27
CA VAL A 129 -8.38 0.73 -5.60
C VAL A 129 -9.66 -0.07 -5.45
N PRO A 130 -10.79 0.31 -6.07
CA PRO A 130 -12.00 -0.44 -5.88
C PRO A 130 -11.63 -1.84 -6.30
N ALA A 131 -11.72 -2.79 -5.37
CA ALA A 131 -11.57 -4.20 -5.66
C ALA A 131 -12.36 -4.42 -6.92
N ALA A 132 -11.68 -4.86 -7.99
CA ALA A 132 -12.23 -4.93 -9.33
C ALA A 132 -13.68 -5.40 -9.22
N ALA A 133 -14.63 -4.52 -9.58
CA ALA A 133 -16.03 -4.86 -9.48
C ALA A 133 -16.21 -6.23 -10.14
N PRO A 134 -16.94 -7.17 -9.50
CA PRO A 134 -17.16 -8.47 -10.11
C PRO A 134 -17.72 -8.21 -11.51
N ARG A 135 -17.01 -8.72 -12.54
CA ARG A 135 -17.48 -8.62 -13.92
C ARG A 135 -18.94 -9.08 -13.93
N PRO A 136 -19.86 -8.35 -14.59
CA PRO A 136 -21.24 -8.80 -14.67
C PRO A 136 -21.22 -10.23 -15.22
N ALA A 137 -21.76 -11.16 -14.45
CA ALA A 137 -21.82 -12.55 -14.85
C ALA A 137 -22.63 -12.61 -16.15
N THR A 138 -21.97 -12.83 -17.29
CA THR A 138 -22.62 -13.06 -18.57
C THR A 138 -22.87 -14.56 -18.77
N GLY A 139 -24.00 -14.92 -19.37
CA GLY A 139 -24.40 -16.31 -19.62
C GLY A 139 -25.12 -16.97 -18.43
N CYS A 140 -25.08 -18.30 -18.33
CA CYS A 140 -25.79 -19.08 -17.30
C CYS A 140 -25.38 -18.74 -15.86
N ALA A 141 -24.28 -18.01 -15.65
CA ALA A 141 -23.84 -17.50 -14.35
C ALA A 141 -24.66 -16.29 -13.86
N ALA A 142 -25.39 -15.61 -14.74
CA ALA A 142 -26.33 -14.53 -14.38
C ALA A 142 -27.68 -15.06 -13.83
N VAL A 143 -27.98 -16.34 -14.09
CA VAL A 143 -29.21 -16.98 -13.62
C VAL A 143 -29.08 -17.25 -12.12
N ARG A 144 -30.02 -16.70 -11.33
CA ARG A 144 -30.07 -16.94 -9.88
C ARG A 144 -30.21 -18.45 -9.65
N PRO A 145 -29.35 -19.07 -8.83
CA PRO A 145 -29.54 -20.47 -8.46
C PRO A 145 -30.85 -20.57 -7.68
N GLY A 146 -31.74 -21.45 -8.12
CA GLY A 146 -33.08 -21.52 -7.59
C GLY A 146 -33.94 -22.48 -8.39
N SER A 147 -34.53 -23.43 -7.69
CA SER A 147 -35.52 -24.34 -8.25
C SER A 147 -36.79 -23.55 -8.57
N VAL A 148 -37.01 -23.21 -9.84
CA VAL A 148 -38.30 -22.67 -10.25
C VAL A 148 -39.30 -23.82 -10.11
N LEU A 149 -40.30 -23.65 -9.24
CA LEU A 149 -41.30 -24.66 -8.90
C LEU A 149 -40.76 -25.92 -8.17
N GLY A 150 -39.62 -25.80 -7.45
CA GLY A 150 -39.17 -26.83 -6.51
C GLY A 150 -38.60 -28.12 -7.11
N ILE A 151 -38.58 -28.26 -8.44
CA ILE A 151 -38.16 -29.51 -9.11
C ILE A 151 -37.05 -29.25 -10.14
N VAL A 152 -36.95 -28.03 -10.68
CA VAL A 152 -36.07 -27.73 -11.81
C VAL A 152 -35.11 -26.58 -11.49
N ASP A 153 -33.81 -26.88 -11.42
CA ASP A 153 -32.76 -25.86 -11.30
C ASP A 153 -32.44 -25.28 -12.68
N LEU A 154 -32.90 -24.05 -12.91
CA LEU A 154 -32.80 -23.37 -14.20
C LEU A 154 -31.34 -23.08 -14.59
N LYS A 155 -30.44 -22.96 -13.60
CA LYS A 155 -29.00 -22.76 -13.84
C LYS A 155 -28.35 -24.04 -14.38
N GLN A 156 -28.70 -25.20 -13.82
CA GLN A 156 -28.24 -26.49 -14.34
C GLN A 156 -28.76 -26.75 -15.75
N LEU A 157 -30.05 -26.51 -16.02
CA LEU A 157 -30.60 -26.67 -17.37
C LEU A 157 -29.92 -25.74 -18.40
N CYS A 158 -29.67 -24.50 -18.03
CA CYS A 158 -28.95 -23.57 -18.89
C CYS A 158 -27.55 -24.10 -19.23
N SER A 159 -26.82 -24.60 -18.22
CA SER A 159 -25.47 -25.14 -18.43
C SER A 159 -25.44 -26.43 -19.25
N THR A 160 -26.43 -27.31 -19.13
CA THR A 160 -26.49 -28.57 -19.89
C THR A 160 -26.91 -28.38 -21.34
N VAL A 161 -27.78 -27.40 -21.63
CA VAL A 161 -28.19 -27.09 -23.01
C VAL A 161 -27.11 -26.36 -23.79
N LEU A 162 -26.32 -25.48 -23.13
CA LEU A 162 -25.24 -24.72 -23.78
C LEU A 162 -23.88 -25.44 -23.79
N SER A 163 -23.79 -26.66 -23.27
CA SER A 163 -22.56 -27.47 -23.31
C SER A 163 -22.62 -28.60 -24.35
N PRO A 164 -22.77 -28.34 -25.67
CA PRO A 164 -22.37 -29.36 -26.63
C PRO A 164 -20.83 -29.38 -26.63
N LEU A 165 -20.24 -30.57 -26.44
CA LEU A 165 -18.80 -30.88 -26.56
C LEU A 165 -17.92 -30.64 -25.32
N GLY A 166 -18.31 -31.23 -24.18
CA GLY A 166 -17.37 -31.57 -23.12
C GLY A 166 -16.52 -32.79 -23.51
N ALA A 167 -15.51 -32.60 -24.36
CA ALA A 167 -14.43 -33.57 -24.52
C ALA A 167 -13.09 -32.83 -24.72
N PHE A 168 -12.15 -33.16 -23.83
CA PHE A 168 -10.72 -32.80 -23.83
C PHE A 168 -10.36 -31.40 -23.33
N THR A 169 -9.95 -31.32 -22.07
CA THR A 169 -8.61 -30.81 -21.73
C THR A 169 -8.22 -31.30 -20.33
N PRO A 170 -7.09 -32.02 -20.18
CA PRO A 170 -6.63 -32.50 -18.89
C PRO A 170 -5.97 -31.35 -18.09
N GLN A 171 -6.31 -31.27 -16.81
CA GLN A 171 -5.69 -30.38 -15.85
C GLN A 171 -4.23 -30.83 -15.59
N ARG A 172 -3.27 -29.94 -15.85
CA ARG A 172 -1.96 -29.95 -15.22
C ARG A 172 -1.54 -28.52 -14.91
#